data_AF-A0A0J9EDZ1-F1
#
_entry.id   AF-A0A0J9EDZ1-F1
#
_cell.length_a   1.000
_cell.length_b   1.000
_cell.length_c   1.000
_cell.angle_alpha   90.00
_cell.angle_beta   90.00
_cell.angle_gamma   90.00
#
_symmetry.space_group_name_H-M   'P 1'
#
loop_
_entity.id
_entity.type
_entity.pdbx_description
1 polymer ?
#
loop_
_entity_poly.entity_id
_entity_poly.type
_entity_poly.pdbx_seq_one_letter_code
_entity_poly.pdbx_strand_id
1 'polypeptide(L)'
;MLKRAIRQAGGGRSRVLICPFAWRDPKEAADFAKKLFRGLGARSVEVLDIRDHAQAVMQVSNADIIWYSGGLQKRQVLALAGVPGLVRTLQTAYANGTVMVGGSAGAAVMSKLMISGGSSGTAHTRSGLGFLPKVVLDQHVIARSREWRLRQVISKNRRLVGVGLDERTGVLIQNGIFRVYGKSQVIVTEWKQGQLSERRYKRGDKFTV
;
A
#
# COMPACT_ATOMS: atom_id res chain seq x y z
N MET A 1 5.59 2.24 -12.37
CA MET A 1 5.79 1.19 -11.35
C MET A 1 5.05 -0.09 -11.68
N LEU A 2 3.79 -0.06 -12.14
CA LEU A 2 3.00 -1.27 -12.43
C LEU A 2 3.65 -2.24 -13.44
N LYS A 3 4.25 -1.74 -14.54
CA LYS A 3 5.07 -2.58 -15.46
C LYS A 3 6.20 -3.34 -14.74
N ARG A 4 6.77 -2.78 -13.67
CA ARG A 4 7.82 -3.45 -12.87
C ARG A 4 7.21 -4.54 -11.99
N ALA A 5 6.05 -4.28 -11.38
CA ALA A 5 5.34 -5.29 -10.59
C ALA A 5 4.98 -6.51 -11.46
N ILE A 6 4.46 -6.29 -12.68
CA ILE A 6 4.22 -7.37 -13.65
C ILE A 6 5.49 -8.17 -13.93
N ARG A 7 6.61 -7.51 -14.25
CA ARG A 7 7.88 -8.21 -14.50
C ARG A 7 8.39 -8.99 -13.28
N GLN A 8 8.24 -8.45 -12.07
CA GLN A 8 8.64 -9.15 -10.85
C GLN A 8 7.78 -10.38 -10.57
N ALA A 9 6.51 -10.35 -10.95
CA ALA A 9 5.56 -11.44 -10.76
C ALA A 9 5.52 -12.43 -11.96
N GLY A 10 6.63 -12.57 -12.72
CA GLY A 10 6.71 -13.51 -13.84
C GLY A 10 6.26 -12.97 -15.20
N GLY A 11 6.11 -11.65 -15.35
CA GLY A 11 5.83 -11.00 -16.63
C GLY A 11 4.47 -11.39 -17.20
N GLY A 12 4.44 -11.85 -18.45
CA GLY A 12 3.22 -12.26 -19.15
C GLY A 12 2.47 -13.45 -18.52
N ARG A 13 3.03 -14.08 -17.48
CA ARG A 13 2.40 -15.17 -16.72
C ARG A 13 1.70 -14.69 -15.45
N SER A 14 1.84 -13.42 -15.07
CA SER A 14 1.35 -12.91 -13.79
C SER A 14 -0.18 -12.93 -13.68
N ARG A 15 -0.69 -13.45 -12.57
CA ARG A 15 -2.10 -13.42 -12.16
C ARG A 15 -2.33 -12.27 -11.19
N VAL A 16 -3.21 -11.34 -11.54
CA VAL A 16 -3.49 -10.14 -10.75
C VAL A 16 -4.84 -10.26 -10.06
N LEU A 17 -4.86 -10.06 -8.75
CA LEU A 17 -6.08 -9.96 -7.96
C LEU A 17 -6.33 -8.50 -7.55
N ILE A 18 -7.53 -8.01 -7.85
CA ILE A 18 -7.95 -6.63 -7.57
C ILE A 18 -8.72 -6.58 -6.25
N CYS A 19 -8.30 -5.67 -5.37
CA CYS A 19 -8.94 -5.27 -4.13
C CYS A 19 -9.54 -3.84 -4.29
N PRO A 20 -10.81 -3.72 -4.73
CA PRO A 20 -11.40 -2.44 -5.14
C PRO A 20 -12.15 -1.68 -4.02
N PHE A 21 -12.13 -2.19 -2.78
CA PHE A 21 -13.04 -1.77 -1.71
C PHE A 21 -12.76 -0.39 -1.10
N ALA A 22 -11.61 0.23 -1.40
CA ALA A 22 -11.34 1.61 -0.99
C ALA A 22 -12.23 2.60 -1.75
N TRP A 23 -12.55 2.32 -3.01
CA TRP A 23 -13.31 3.21 -3.86
C TRP A 23 -14.80 3.19 -3.50
N ARG A 24 -15.53 4.25 -3.85
CA ARG A 24 -16.97 4.34 -3.56
C ARG A 24 -17.78 3.33 -4.37
N ASP A 25 -17.39 3.11 -5.62
CA ASP A 25 -17.97 2.08 -6.49
C ASP A 25 -16.93 0.98 -6.80
N PRO A 26 -16.93 -0.14 -6.08
CA PRO A 26 -15.98 -1.23 -6.31
C PRO A 26 -15.96 -1.74 -7.76
N LYS A 27 -17.09 -1.68 -8.48
CA LYS A 27 -17.17 -2.13 -9.87
C LYS A 27 -16.39 -1.21 -10.80
N GLU A 28 -16.55 0.11 -10.65
CA GLU A 28 -15.80 1.10 -11.43
C GLU A 28 -14.27 0.93 -11.24
N ALA A 29 -13.83 0.80 -9.99
CA ALA A 29 -12.42 0.60 -9.68
C ALA A 29 -11.89 -0.72 -10.25
N ALA A 30 -12.70 -1.79 -10.20
CA ALA A 30 -12.36 -3.08 -10.77
C ALA A 30 -12.26 -3.03 -12.30
N ASP A 31 -13.21 -2.40 -12.99
CA ASP A 31 -13.22 -2.29 -14.45
C ASP A 31 -12.03 -1.47 -14.97
N PHE A 32 -11.71 -0.37 -14.28
CA PHE A 32 -10.48 0.39 -14.54
C PHE A 32 -9.23 -0.48 -14.39
N ALA A 33 -9.10 -1.18 -13.24
CA ALA A 33 -7.93 -2.00 -12.96
C ALA A 33 -7.79 -3.18 -13.93
N LYS A 34 -8.90 -3.82 -14.34
CA LYS A 34 -8.93 -4.87 -15.36
C LYS A 34 -8.35 -4.37 -16.69
N LYS A 35 -8.84 -3.23 -17.19
CA LYS A 35 -8.34 -2.63 -18.43
C LYS A 35 -6.84 -2.32 -18.32
N LEU A 36 -6.44 -1.71 -17.20
CA LEU A 36 -5.05 -1.35 -16.92
C LEU A 36 -4.12 -2.57 -16.92
N PHE A 37 -4.40 -3.59 -16.10
CA PHE A 37 -3.49 -4.73 -15.96
C PHE A 37 -3.47 -5.64 -17.19
N ARG A 38 -4.58 -5.80 -17.91
CA ARG A 38 -4.60 -6.47 -19.21
C ARG A 38 -3.76 -5.73 -20.25
N GLY A 39 -3.89 -4.40 -20.33
CA GLY A 39 -3.05 -3.57 -21.21
C GLY A 39 -1.56 -3.57 -20.83
N LEU A 40 -1.22 -3.98 -19.60
CA LEU A 40 0.15 -4.18 -19.14
C LEU A 40 0.68 -5.60 -19.38
N GLY A 41 -0.14 -6.51 -19.92
CA GLY A 41 0.24 -7.87 -20.28
C GLY A 41 0.04 -8.93 -19.19
N ALA A 42 -0.80 -8.69 -18.17
CA ALA A 42 -1.13 -9.73 -17.19
C ALA A 42 -1.87 -10.91 -17.84
N ARG A 43 -1.57 -12.15 -17.40
CA ARG A 43 -2.23 -13.37 -17.90
C ARG A 43 -3.71 -13.41 -17.52
N SER A 44 -3.98 -13.18 -16.24
CA SER A 44 -5.34 -13.11 -15.71
C SER A 44 -5.48 -11.91 -14.77
N VAL A 45 -6.69 -11.36 -14.75
CA VAL A 45 -7.04 -10.25 -13.86
C VAL A 45 -8.41 -10.53 -13.28
N GLU A 46 -8.43 -10.80 -11.98
CA GLU A 46 -9.63 -11.15 -11.22
C GLU A 46 -9.94 -10.09 -10.16
N VAL A 47 -11.19 -10.06 -9.71
CA VAL A 47 -11.63 -9.22 -8.60
C VAL A 47 -11.82 -10.14 -7.41
N LEU A 48 -11.27 -9.74 -6.26
CA LEU A 48 -11.47 -10.46 -5.02
C LEU A 48 -12.96 -10.44 -4.65
N ASP A 49 -13.56 -11.62 -4.54
CA ASP A 49 -14.93 -11.79 -4.10
C ASP A 49 -14.96 -12.13 -2.62
N ILE A 50 -15.31 -11.15 -1.78
CA ILE A 50 -15.39 -11.30 -0.33
C ILE A 50 -16.73 -11.88 0.16
N ARG A 51 -17.68 -12.14 -0.74
CA ARG A 51 -18.99 -12.72 -0.39
C ARG A 51 -18.91 -14.22 -0.19
N ASP A 52 -17.92 -14.86 -0.80
CA ASP A 52 -17.60 -16.27 -0.64
C ASP A 52 -16.21 -16.39 -0.01
N HIS A 53 -16.17 -16.89 1.23
CA HIS A 53 -14.95 -17.02 2.01
C HIS A 53 -13.94 -17.98 1.37
N ALA A 54 -14.41 -19.14 0.90
CA ALA A 54 -13.54 -20.17 0.33
C ALA A 54 -12.94 -19.67 -0.99
N GLN A 55 -13.77 -19.03 -1.81
CA GLN A 55 -13.34 -18.39 -3.04
C GLN A 55 -12.30 -17.29 -2.76
N ALA A 56 -12.56 -16.40 -1.79
CA ALA A 56 -11.64 -15.33 -1.43
C ALA A 56 -10.24 -15.85 -1.07
N VAL A 57 -10.18 -16.90 -0.24
CA VAL A 57 -8.92 -17.52 0.21
C VAL A 57 -8.18 -18.17 -0.96
N MET A 58 -8.91 -18.86 -1.84
CA MET A 58 -8.34 -19.47 -3.04
C MET A 58 -7.80 -18.41 -4.02
N GLN A 59 -8.55 -17.33 -4.24
CA GLN A 59 -8.12 -16.21 -5.09
C GLN A 59 -6.84 -15.57 -4.59
N VAL A 60 -6.73 -15.34 -3.28
CA VAL A 60 -5.51 -14.80 -2.67
C VAL A 60 -4.32 -15.76 -2.85
N SER A 61 -4.52 -17.05 -2.62
CA SER A 61 -3.46 -18.06 -2.76
C SER A 61 -2.97 -18.22 -4.21
N ASN A 62 -3.83 -17.92 -5.18
CA ASN A 62 -3.52 -18.00 -6.61
C ASN A 62 -3.02 -16.67 -7.21
N ALA A 63 -2.90 -15.61 -6.43
CA ALA A 63 -2.45 -14.32 -6.94
C ALA A 63 -0.92 -14.23 -6.94
N ASP A 64 -0.33 -13.70 -8.01
CA ASP A 64 1.09 -13.31 -8.04
C ASP A 64 1.25 -11.82 -7.70
N ILE A 65 0.19 -11.04 -7.96
CA ILE A 65 0.07 -9.62 -7.61
C ILE A 65 -1.29 -9.39 -6.97
N ILE A 66 -1.33 -8.67 -5.84
CA ILE A 66 -2.56 -8.13 -5.28
C ILE A 66 -2.50 -6.61 -5.33
N TRP A 67 -3.47 -6.01 -6.03
CA TRP A 67 -3.56 -4.57 -6.21
C TRP A 67 -4.68 -3.97 -5.37
N TYR A 68 -4.37 -2.93 -4.60
CA TYR A 68 -5.29 -2.21 -3.73
C TYR A 68 -5.58 -0.81 -4.30
N SER A 69 -6.87 -0.56 -4.49
CA SER A 69 -7.40 0.70 -5.03
C SER A 69 -7.15 1.93 -4.14
N GLY A 70 -7.25 3.12 -4.76
CA GLY A 70 -7.36 4.38 -4.05
C GLY A 70 -8.79 4.62 -3.53
N GLY A 71 -8.96 5.63 -2.68
CA GLY A 71 -10.26 5.98 -2.08
C GLY A 71 -10.16 6.16 -0.57
N LEU A 72 -11.00 5.45 0.20
CA LEU A 72 -11.02 5.47 1.65
C LEU A 72 -10.40 4.19 2.23
N GLN A 73 -9.20 4.29 2.79
CA GLN A 73 -8.44 3.16 3.35
C GLN A 73 -9.19 2.41 4.47
N LYS A 74 -10.05 3.10 5.23
CA LYS A 74 -10.90 2.44 6.24
C LYS A 74 -11.87 1.44 5.61
N ARG A 75 -12.48 1.78 4.46
CA ARG A 75 -13.41 0.87 3.76
C ARG A 75 -12.69 -0.39 3.28
N GLN A 76 -11.50 -0.22 2.74
CA GLN A 76 -10.65 -1.33 2.30
C GLN A 76 -10.31 -2.30 3.43
N VAL A 77 -9.86 -1.78 4.58
CA VAL A 77 -9.50 -2.62 5.73
C VAL A 77 -10.74 -3.30 6.31
N LEU A 78 -11.85 -2.58 6.47
CA LEU A 78 -13.08 -3.15 7.03
C LEU A 78 -13.66 -4.26 6.14
N ALA A 79 -13.67 -4.08 4.81
CA ALA A 79 -14.13 -5.08 3.87
C ALA A 79 -13.31 -6.38 3.96
N LEU A 80 -11.98 -6.26 4.05
CA LEU A 80 -11.08 -7.42 4.15
C LEU A 80 -11.11 -8.08 5.53
N ALA A 81 -11.20 -7.28 6.61
CA ALA A 81 -11.28 -7.77 7.98
C ALA A 81 -12.65 -8.40 8.30
N GLY A 82 -13.70 -8.03 7.56
CA GLY A 82 -15.02 -8.64 7.68
C GLY A 82 -15.10 -10.09 7.20
N VAL A 83 -14.09 -10.56 6.46
CA VAL A 83 -13.97 -11.97 6.06
C VAL A 83 -13.02 -12.68 7.03
N PRO A 84 -13.50 -13.64 7.84
CA PRO A 84 -12.68 -14.31 8.86
C PRO A 84 -11.38 -14.89 8.28
N GLY A 85 -10.24 -14.55 8.88
CA GLY A 85 -8.93 -15.09 8.47
C GLY A 85 -8.34 -14.51 7.18
N LEU A 86 -9.10 -13.77 6.36
CA LEU A 86 -8.62 -13.28 5.06
C LEU A 86 -7.40 -12.36 5.17
N VAL A 87 -7.35 -11.48 6.19
CA VAL A 87 -6.18 -10.64 6.44
C VAL A 87 -4.93 -11.47 6.72
N ARG A 88 -5.06 -12.57 7.47
CA ARG A 88 -3.95 -13.50 7.73
C ARG A 88 -3.53 -14.21 6.45
N THR A 89 -4.48 -14.65 5.61
CA THR A 89 -4.19 -15.24 4.30
C THR A 89 -3.41 -14.28 3.41
N LEU A 90 -3.80 -13.00 3.36
CA LEU A 90 -3.06 -11.96 2.63
C LEU A 90 -1.64 -11.78 3.16
N GLN A 91 -1.45 -11.77 4.49
CA GLN A 91 -0.13 -11.67 5.11
C GLN A 91 0.74 -12.88 4.77
N THR A 92 0.19 -14.09 4.78
CA THR A 92 0.88 -15.31 4.35
C THR A 92 1.26 -15.24 2.87
N ALA A 93 0.35 -14.78 2.01
CA ALA A 93 0.63 -14.61 0.58
C ALA A 93 1.79 -13.63 0.35
N TYR A 94 1.81 -12.50 1.07
CA TYR A 94 2.93 -11.55 1.05
C TYR A 94 4.25 -12.20 1.50
N ALA A 95 4.23 -12.94 2.61
CA ALA A 95 5.41 -13.65 3.13
C ALA A 95 5.93 -14.71 2.13
N ASN A 96 5.04 -15.31 1.35
CA ASN A 96 5.37 -16.28 0.30
C ASN A 96 5.76 -15.64 -1.05
N GLY A 97 5.91 -14.30 -1.10
CA GLY A 97 6.43 -13.59 -2.28
C GLY A 97 5.38 -12.96 -3.20
N THR A 98 4.09 -12.98 -2.83
CA THR A 98 3.05 -12.25 -3.58
C THR A 98 3.31 -10.75 -3.56
N VAL A 99 3.28 -10.11 -4.72
CA VAL A 99 3.58 -8.67 -4.84
C VAL A 99 2.37 -7.84 -4.42
N MET A 100 2.51 -7.04 -3.36
CA MET A 100 1.48 -6.11 -2.90
C MET A 100 1.65 -4.74 -3.56
N VAL A 101 0.60 -4.23 -4.21
CA VAL A 101 0.64 -2.93 -4.91
C VAL A 101 -0.48 -2.02 -4.42
N GLY A 102 -0.15 -0.85 -3.89
CA GLY A 102 -1.12 0.08 -3.34
C GLY A 102 -0.98 1.50 -3.90
N GLY A 103 -2.09 2.10 -4.34
CA GLY A 103 -2.15 3.50 -4.74
C GLY A 103 -3.00 4.35 -3.79
N SER A 104 -2.49 5.50 -3.32
CA SER A 104 -3.18 6.35 -2.34
C SER A 104 -3.66 5.54 -1.14
N ALA A 105 -4.96 5.41 -0.87
CA ALA A 105 -5.49 4.56 0.21
C ALA A 105 -4.87 3.15 0.24
N GLY A 106 -4.66 2.53 -0.92
CA GLY A 106 -3.98 1.24 -1.04
C GLY A 106 -2.54 1.23 -0.51
N ALA A 107 -1.82 2.35 -0.52
CA ALA A 107 -0.51 2.45 0.12
C ALA A 107 -0.64 2.53 1.65
N ALA A 108 -1.60 3.31 2.16
CA ALA A 108 -1.80 3.47 3.59
C ALA A 108 -2.16 2.15 4.29
N VAL A 109 -2.97 1.28 3.64
CA VAL A 109 -3.36 -0.01 4.22
C VAL A 109 -2.20 -0.99 4.41
N MET A 110 -1.06 -0.78 3.75
CA MET A 110 0.08 -1.69 3.85
C MET A 110 0.73 -1.68 5.23
N SER A 111 0.62 -0.56 5.95
CA SER A 111 1.16 -0.40 7.30
C SER A 111 0.37 -1.17 8.35
N LYS A 112 1.04 -1.62 9.41
CA LYS A 112 0.32 -2.15 10.60
C LYS A 112 -0.40 -1.03 11.34
N LEU A 113 0.29 0.07 11.62
CA LEU A 113 -0.31 1.32 12.08
C LEU A 113 -0.60 2.20 10.87
N MET A 114 -1.87 2.30 10.49
CA MET A 114 -2.32 3.01 9.30
C MET A 114 -2.85 4.40 9.67
N ILE A 115 -2.42 5.44 8.95
CA ILE A 115 -3.09 6.75 8.97
C ILE A 115 -4.42 6.61 8.22
N SER A 116 -5.51 6.72 8.97
CA SER A 116 -6.88 6.47 8.52
C SER A 116 -7.65 7.74 8.13
N GLY A 117 -7.08 8.92 8.39
CA GLY A 117 -7.67 10.22 8.09
C GLY A 117 -7.02 11.35 8.89
N GLY A 118 -7.60 12.55 8.78
CA GLY A 118 -7.13 13.76 9.45
C GLY A 118 -6.54 14.79 8.48
N SER A 119 -6.27 15.98 8.99
CA SER A 119 -5.73 17.16 8.29
C SER A 119 -4.23 17.34 8.55
N SER A 120 -3.65 18.45 8.10
CA SER A 120 -2.30 18.86 8.53
C SER A 120 -2.26 18.99 10.06
N GLY A 121 -1.27 18.38 10.71
CA GLY A 121 -1.08 18.44 12.17
C GLY A 121 -1.98 17.53 13.01
N THR A 122 -3.03 16.94 12.44
CA THR A 122 -3.94 16.02 13.14
C THR A 122 -4.13 14.73 12.35
N ALA A 123 -3.66 13.61 12.91
CA ALA A 123 -3.82 12.28 12.34
C ALA A 123 -4.75 11.40 13.18
N HIS A 124 -5.61 10.63 12.49
CA HIS A 124 -6.32 9.50 13.09
C HIS A 124 -5.69 8.20 12.62
N THR A 125 -5.25 7.35 13.53
CA THR A 125 -4.65 6.05 13.21
C THR A 125 -5.60 4.89 13.50
N ARG A 126 -5.45 3.79 12.75
CA ARG A 126 -6.14 2.50 12.93
C ARG A 126 -5.19 1.37 12.56
N SER A 127 -5.58 0.13 12.84
CA SER A 127 -4.91 -1.04 12.30
C SER A 127 -5.09 -1.08 10.77
N GLY A 128 -3.99 -1.29 10.04
CA GLY A 128 -4.00 -1.65 8.63
C GLY A 128 -3.81 -3.14 8.42
N LEU A 129 -3.36 -3.54 7.22
CA LEU A 129 -3.16 -4.95 6.84
C LEU A 129 -1.83 -5.52 7.34
N GLY A 130 -0.88 -4.67 7.74
CA GLY A 130 0.30 -5.11 8.48
C GLY A 130 1.41 -5.79 7.67
N PHE A 131 1.45 -5.60 6.35
CA PHE A 131 2.59 -6.06 5.52
C PHE A 131 3.90 -5.34 5.90
N LEU A 132 3.81 -4.10 6.38
CA LEU A 132 4.94 -3.30 6.86
C LEU A 132 4.75 -2.97 8.35
N PRO A 133 5.20 -3.84 9.26
CA PRO A 133 4.93 -3.69 10.69
C PRO A 133 5.68 -2.51 11.35
N LYS A 134 6.82 -2.09 10.79
CA LYS A 134 7.66 -1.00 11.32
C LYS A 134 7.48 0.33 10.58
N VAL A 135 6.67 0.37 9.52
CA VAL A 135 6.54 1.54 8.65
C VAL A 135 5.12 2.08 8.67
N VAL A 136 4.98 3.39 8.83
CA VAL A 136 3.72 4.13 8.65
C VAL A 136 3.77 4.85 7.30
N LEU A 137 2.97 4.40 6.35
CA LEU A 137 2.84 5.05 5.05
C LEU A 137 1.82 6.16 5.09
N ASP A 138 2.18 7.30 4.52
CA ASP A 138 1.25 8.36 4.16
C ASP A 138 1.38 8.73 2.69
N GLN A 139 0.36 9.38 2.15
CA GLN A 139 0.18 9.60 0.72
C GLN A 139 -0.33 11.01 0.44
N HIS A 140 0.10 11.55 -0.70
CA HIS A 140 -0.10 12.95 -1.11
C HIS A 140 0.51 13.92 -0.08
N VAL A 141 1.72 13.60 0.40
CA VAL A 141 2.24 14.29 1.59
C VAL A 141 2.52 15.76 1.36
N ILE A 142 3.25 16.13 0.32
CA ILE A 142 3.57 17.54 0.03
C ILE A 142 2.34 18.23 -0.56
N ALA A 143 1.69 17.59 -1.53
CA ALA A 143 0.52 18.13 -2.23
C ALA A 143 -0.64 18.53 -1.29
N ARG A 144 -0.68 18.00 -0.06
CA ARG A 144 -1.75 18.28 0.92
C ARG A 144 -1.21 18.70 2.29
N SER A 145 0.06 19.09 2.38
CA SER A 145 0.71 19.53 3.63
C SER A 145 0.58 18.53 4.78
N ARG A 146 0.67 17.22 4.49
CA ARG A 146 0.49 16.12 5.45
C ARG A 146 1.78 15.70 6.14
N GLU A 147 2.91 16.34 5.86
CA GLU A 147 4.16 16.12 6.59
C GLU A 147 3.96 16.30 8.10
N TRP A 148 3.19 17.32 8.49
CA TRP A 148 2.91 17.61 9.90
C TRP A 148 2.14 16.50 10.60
N ARG A 149 1.15 15.90 9.92
CA ARG A 149 0.40 14.79 10.51
C ARG A 149 1.24 13.51 10.57
N LEU A 150 2.11 13.27 9.58
CA LEU A 150 3.05 12.16 9.63
C LEU A 150 4.03 12.32 10.80
N ARG A 151 4.61 13.52 10.97
CA ARG A 151 5.45 13.88 12.13
C ARG A 151 4.75 13.65 13.46
N GLN A 152 3.48 14.04 13.56
CA GLN A 152 2.66 13.82 14.76
C GLN A 152 2.49 12.33 15.07
N VAL A 153 2.28 11.48 14.06
CA VAL A 153 2.19 10.02 14.28
C VAL A 153 3.51 9.47 14.76
N ILE A 154 4.63 9.86 14.15
CA ILE A 154 5.95 9.34 14.51
C ILE A 154 6.41 9.83 15.88
N SER A 155 6.11 11.07 16.28
CA SER A 155 6.45 11.57 17.63
C SER A 155 5.75 10.79 18.74
N LYS A 156 4.54 10.28 18.47
CA LYS A 156 3.76 9.40 19.37
C LYS A 156 4.17 7.92 19.26
N ASN A 157 4.84 7.52 18.18
CA ASN A 157 5.21 6.13 17.88
C ASN A 157 6.70 6.02 17.54
N ARG A 158 7.57 6.40 18.48
CA ARG A 158 9.01 6.62 18.27
C ARG A 158 9.82 5.42 17.77
N ARG A 159 9.25 4.21 17.78
CA ARG A 159 9.86 2.98 17.24
C ARG A 159 9.50 2.71 15.78
N LEU A 160 8.63 3.51 15.18
CA LEU A 160 8.19 3.37 13.79
C LEU A 160 8.87 4.40 12.90
N VAL A 161 8.96 4.07 11.61
CA VAL A 161 9.45 4.97 10.57
C VAL A 161 8.29 5.44 9.71
N GLY A 162 8.13 6.76 9.59
CA GLY A 162 7.16 7.38 8.70
C GLY A 162 7.72 7.47 7.29
N VAL A 163 6.96 7.01 6.29
CA VAL A 163 7.32 7.13 4.87
C VAL A 163 6.17 7.83 4.14
N GLY A 164 6.37 9.11 3.87
CA GLY A 164 5.44 9.96 3.13
C GLY A 164 5.71 9.91 1.63
N LEU A 165 4.72 9.46 0.86
CA LEU A 165 4.77 9.40 -0.60
C LEU A 165 4.02 10.59 -1.19
N ASP A 166 4.68 11.42 -1.99
CA ASP A 166 3.99 12.52 -2.66
C ASP A 166 3.33 12.08 -3.99
N GLU A 167 2.54 12.96 -4.59
CA GLU A 167 1.84 12.66 -5.84
C GLU A 167 2.77 12.17 -6.94
N ARG A 168 2.27 11.22 -7.73
CA ARG A 168 3.00 10.57 -8.84
C ARG A 168 4.35 9.99 -8.41
N THR A 169 4.48 9.62 -7.14
CA THR A 169 5.71 9.11 -6.52
C THR A 169 5.40 7.90 -5.62
N GLY A 170 6.32 6.95 -5.57
CA GLY A 170 6.18 5.73 -4.79
C GLY A 170 7.50 5.03 -4.57
N VAL A 171 7.46 4.01 -3.71
CA VAL A 171 8.62 3.17 -3.39
C VAL A 171 8.39 1.75 -3.86
N LEU A 172 9.43 1.15 -4.44
CA LEU A 172 9.53 -0.30 -4.56
C LEU A 172 10.30 -0.81 -3.34
N ILE A 173 9.72 -1.73 -2.59
CA ILE A 173 10.35 -2.34 -1.43
C ILE A 173 10.73 -3.77 -1.81
N GLN A 174 12.02 -4.09 -1.75
CA GLN A 174 12.52 -5.44 -2.01
C GLN A 174 13.68 -5.72 -1.07
N ASN A 175 13.60 -6.83 -0.33
CA ASN A 175 14.63 -7.23 0.64
C ASN A 175 15.00 -6.11 1.63
N GLY A 176 14.00 -5.38 2.13
CA GLY A 176 14.19 -4.25 3.05
C GLY A 176 14.72 -2.96 2.42
N ILE A 177 15.05 -2.96 1.12
CA ILE A 177 15.54 -1.78 0.41
C ILE A 177 14.37 -1.06 -0.25
N PHE A 178 14.22 0.21 0.06
CA PHE A 178 13.27 1.13 -0.53
C PHE A 178 13.93 1.84 -1.70
N ARG A 179 13.36 1.73 -2.90
CA ARG A 179 13.82 2.44 -4.09
C ARG A 179 12.75 3.40 -4.59
N VAL A 180 13.12 4.67 -4.72
CA VAL A 180 12.18 5.74 -5.08
C VAL A 180 11.99 5.82 -6.58
N TYR A 181 10.73 5.92 -6.99
CA TYR A 181 10.30 6.20 -8.36
C TYR A 181 9.25 7.30 -8.37
N GLY A 182 9.21 8.09 -9.43
CA GLY A 182 8.17 9.11 -9.60
C GLY A 182 8.70 10.43 -10.08
N LYS A 183 7.87 11.47 -9.92
CA LYS A 183 8.18 12.84 -10.31
C LYS A 183 8.45 13.78 -9.13
N SER A 184 8.01 13.42 -7.93
CA SER A 184 8.18 14.21 -6.71
C SER A 184 9.10 13.47 -5.72
N GLN A 185 8.85 13.63 -4.42
CA GLN A 185 9.72 13.18 -3.34
C GLN A 185 9.06 12.12 -2.45
N VAL A 186 9.90 11.37 -1.77
CA VAL A 186 9.55 10.55 -0.61
C VAL A 186 10.18 11.18 0.62
N ILE A 187 9.38 11.37 1.66
CA ILE A 187 9.81 11.93 2.93
C ILE A 187 9.90 10.80 3.94
N VAL A 188 11.05 10.65 4.60
CA VAL A 188 11.26 9.68 5.66
C VAL A 188 11.37 10.43 6.97
N THR A 189 10.47 10.13 7.90
CA THR A 189 10.39 10.77 9.22
C THR A 189 10.66 9.73 10.30
N GLU A 190 11.62 9.98 11.18
CA GLU A 190 12.04 9.06 12.23
C GLU A 190 12.27 9.80 13.54
N TRP A 191 12.19 9.09 14.67
CA TRP A 191 12.65 9.60 15.95
C TRP A 191 14.09 9.14 16.20
N LYS A 192 15.05 10.06 16.23
CA LYS A 192 16.48 9.77 16.46
C LYS A 192 17.06 10.78 17.45
N GLN A 193 17.88 10.29 18.39
CA GLN A 193 18.60 11.14 19.35
C GLN A 193 17.69 12.14 20.09
N GLY A 194 16.50 11.70 20.51
CA GLY A 194 15.56 12.54 21.26
C GLY A 194 14.78 13.56 20.44
N GLN A 195 14.88 13.56 19.11
CA GLN A 195 14.17 14.49 18.24
C GLN A 195 13.61 13.82 16.98
N LEU A 196 12.70 14.53 16.30
CA LEU A 196 12.26 14.15 14.95
C LEU A 196 13.34 14.50 13.93
N SER A 197 13.67 13.54 13.08
CA SER A 197 14.56 13.70 11.93
C SER A 197 13.78 13.45 10.65
N GLU A 198 14.06 14.23 9.60
CA GLU A 198 13.42 14.12 8.29
C GLU A 198 14.48 14.05 7.19
N ARG A 199 14.29 13.10 6.27
CA ARG A 199 15.13 12.94 5.07
C ARG A 199 14.24 12.89 3.84
N ARG A 200 14.72 13.47 2.74
CA ARG A 200 13.97 13.56 1.48
C ARG A 200 14.73 12.81 0.39
N TYR A 201 13.99 12.00 -0.35
CA TYR A 201 14.51 11.16 -1.41
C TYR A 201 13.77 11.44 -2.71
N LYS A 202 14.49 11.43 -3.82
CA LYS A 202 13.99 11.63 -5.18
C LYS A 202 14.15 10.35 -6.00
N ARG A 203 13.59 10.36 -7.21
CA ARG A 203 13.70 9.23 -8.15
C ARG A 203 15.16 8.76 -8.28
N GLY A 204 15.37 7.45 -8.13
CA GLY A 204 16.68 6.81 -8.24
C GLY A 204 17.31 6.50 -6.89
N ASP A 205 16.97 7.27 -5.85
CA ASP A 205 17.51 7.07 -4.52
C ASP A 205 17.08 5.73 -3.92
N LYS A 206 17.91 5.24 -3.01
CA LYS A 206 17.68 4.03 -2.22
C LYS A 206 17.89 4.34 -0.74
N PHE A 207 17.08 3.72 0.11
CA PHE A 207 17.24 3.80 1.56
C PHE A 207 16.72 2.54 2.26
N THR A 208 17.06 2.42 3.54
CA THR A 208 16.57 1.40 4.47
C THR A 208 15.93 2.08 5.67
N VAL A 209 15.07 1.34 6.37
CA VAL A 209 14.30 1.79 7.54
C VAL A 209 14.35 0.78 8.67
#